data_AF-A0A957NVD5-F1
#
_entry.id   AF-A0A957NVD5-F1
#
_cell.length_a   1.000
_cell.length_b   1.000
_cell.length_c   1.000
_cell.angle_alpha   90.00
_cell.angle_beta   90.00
_cell.angle_gamma   90.00
#
_symmetry.space_group_name_H-M   'P 1'
#
loop_
_entity.id
_entity.type
_entity.pdbx_description
1 polymer ?
#
loop_
_entity_poly.entity_id
_entity_poly.type
_entity_poly.pdbx_seq_one_letter_code
_entity_poly.pdbx_strand_id
1 'polypeptide(L)'
;MDNYTSLLNFYRARGYQQRVGMGIRPALIVIDFSCGFTGSHGGFPGGDFTDELAQTRRLLDATRGRFPVILTTIAYDEPAREGG
;
A
#
# COMPACT_ATOMS: atom_id res chain seq x y z
N MET A 1 -14.94 2.36 -26.57
CA MET A 1 -15.34 2.08 -25.17
C MET A 1 -15.69 0.60 -24.93
N ASP A 2 -15.78 -0.23 -25.97
CA ASP A 2 -16.27 -1.62 -25.86
C ASP A 2 -15.31 -2.62 -25.19
N ASN A 3 -14.00 -2.30 -25.15
CA ASN A 3 -12.98 -3.21 -24.65
C ASN A 3 -13.02 -3.36 -23.10
N TYR A 4 -13.26 -2.27 -22.35
CA TYR A 4 -13.24 -2.31 -20.89
C TYR A 4 -14.44 -3.08 -20.31
N THR A 5 -15.64 -2.84 -20.86
CA THR A 5 -16.85 -3.55 -20.45
C THR A 5 -16.76 -5.04 -20.77
N SER A 6 -16.22 -5.39 -21.94
CA SER A 6 -15.97 -6.80 -22.32
C SER A 6 -15.01 -7.48 -21.35
N LEU A 7 -13.90 -6.81 -20.98
CA LEU A 7 -12.93 -7.32 -20.04
C LEU A 7 -13.52 -7.51 -18.63
N LEU A 8 -14.29 -6.55 -18.13
CA LEU A 8 -14.98 -6.69 -16.85
C LEU A 8 -15.97 -7.86 -16.87
N ASN A 9 -16.73 -8.04 -17.94
CA ASN A 9 -17.65 -9.16 -18.09
C ASN A 9 -16.91 -10.51 -18.16
N PHE A 10 -15.76 -10.56 -18.84
CA PHE A 10 -14.89 -11.73 -18.89
C PHE A 10 -14.43 -12.18 -17.49
N TYR A 11 -14.01 -11.23 -16.64
CA TYR A 11 -13.60 -11.52 -15.26
C TYR A 11 -14.79 -11.88 -14.37
N ARG A 12 -15.90 -11.15 -14.46
CA ARG A 12 -17.12 -11.45 -13.69
C ARG A 12 -17.68 -12.84 -14.00
N ALA A 13 -17.72 -13.22 -15.27
CA ALA A 13 -18.18 -14.54 -15.71
C ALA A 13 -17.31 -15.68 -15.16
N ARG A 14 -16.08 -15.39 -14.73
CA ARG A 14 -15.15 -16.35 -14.11
C ARG A 14 -15.15 -16.29 -12.58
N GLY A 15 -16.11 -15.59 -11.98
CA GLY A 15 -16.24 -15.49 -10.54
C GLY A 15 -15.25 -14.52 -9.88
N TYR A 16 -14.59 -13.64 -10.63
CA TYR A 16 -13.84 -12.52 -10.05
C TYR A 16 -14.80 -11.41 -9.58
N GLN A 17 -14.26 -10.40 -8.90
CA GLN A 17 -15.01 -9.25 -8.34
C GLN A 17 -16.00 -9.60 -7.22
N GLN A 18 -15.77 -10.72 -6.52
CA GLN A 18 -16.56 -11.07 -5.33
C GLN A 18 -16.10 -10.27 -4.10
N ARG A 19 -16.96 -10.23 -3.07
CA ARG A 19 -16.63 -9.63 -1.78
C ARG A 19 -15.82 -10.60 -0.95
N VAL A 20 -14.66 -10.15 -0.46
CA VAL A 20 -13.87 -10.90 0.54
C VAL A 20 -14.51 -10.81 1.94
N GLY A 21 -15.17 -9.68 2.25
CA GLY A 21 -15.74 -9.42 3.57
C GLY A 21 -14.69 -8.89 4.57
N MET A 22 -15.14 -8.54 5.77
CA MET A 22 -14.29 -8.04 6.86
C MET A 22 -14.38 -9.00 8.05
N GLY A 23 -13.22 -9.34 8.64
CA GLY A 23 -13.15 -10.09 9.88
C GLY A 23 -13.34 -9.20 11.12
N ILE A 24 -13.41 -9.82 12.30
CA ILE A 24 -13.60 -9.11 13.59
C ILE A 24 -12.29 -8.71 14.28
N ARG A 25 -11.13 -9.14 13.76
CA ARG A 25 -9.80 -8.85 14.33
C ARG A 25 -8.89 -8.27 13.25
N PRO A 26 -9.11 -7.01 12.85
CA PRO A 26 -8.30 -6.37 11.83
C PRO A 26 -6.91 -6.03 12.35
N ALA A 27 -6.00 -5.78 11.42
CA ALA A 27 -4.71 -5.14 11.65
C ALA A 27 -4.44 -4.16 10.50
N LEU A 28 -3.65 -3.11 10.76
CA LEU A 28 -3.15 -2.22 9.73
C LEU A 28 -1.68 -2.53 9.44
N ILE A 29 -1.36 -2.79 8.18
CA ILE A 29 0.02 -2.93 7.71
C ILE A 29 0.28 -1.78 6.74
N VAL A 30 1.28 -0.95 7.04
CA VAL A 30 1.75 0.11 6.14
C VAL A 30 3.04 -0.35 5.50
N ILE A 31 3.02 -0.48 4.18
CA ILE A 31 4.15 -1.02 3.41
C ILE A 31 5.01 0.13 2.89
N ASP A 32 6.25 0.19 3.34
CA ASP A 32 7.36 0.96 2.78
C ASP A 32 7.12 2.46 2.54
N PHE A 33 6.26 3.07 3.36
CA PHE A 33 6.17 4.54 3.50
C PHE A 33 7.35 5.09 4.31
N SER A 34 8.57 4.78 3.86
CA SER A 34 9.82 5.32 4.38
C SER A 34 10.20 6.59 3.62
N CYS A 35 11.09 7.39 4.21
CA CYS A 35 11.60 8.60 3.57
C CYS A 35 12.29 8.32 2.22
N GLY A 36 12.74 7.09 1.96
CA GLY A 36 13.31 6.71 0.66
C GLY A 36 12.27 6.72 -0.46
N PHE A 37 11.01 6.38 -0.17
CA PHE A 37 9.91 6.37 -1.15
C PHE A 37 9.09 7.67 -1.16
N THR A 38 8.92 8.29 0.01
CA THR A 38 8.00 9.43 0.19
C THR A 38 8.71 10.76 0.41
N GLY A 39 10.04 10.75 0.52
CA GLY A 39 10.85 11.95 0.70
C GLY A 39 11.49 12.40 -0.60
N SER A 40 11.76 13.70 -0.70
CA SER A 40 12.48 14.31 -1.84
C SER A 40 14.00 14.20 -1.75
N HIS A 41 14.53 13.54 -0.71
CA HIS A 41 15.96 13.54 -0.39
C HIS A 41 16.56 12.15 -0.62
N GLY A 42 17.58 12.06 -1.48
CA GLY A 42 18.42 10.86 -1.60
C GLY A 42 18.75 10.37 -3.00
N GLY A 43 18.27 11.02 -4.07
CA GLY A 43 18.55 10.60 -5.45
C GLY A 43 17.85 9.31 -5.88
N PHE A 44 17.14 8.63 -4.96
CA PHE A 44 16.19 7.58 -5.26
C PHE A 44 14.90 8.23 -5.81
N PRO A 45 14.31 7.73 -6.91
CA PRO A 45 13.08 8.27 -7.47
C PRO A 45 11.90 7.89 -6.57
N GLY A 46 11.74 8.62 -5.46
CA GLY A 46 10.51 8.64 -4.69
C GLY A 46 9.38 9.28 -5.50
N GLY A 47 8.15 8.89 -5.21
CA GLY A 47 6.94 9.50 -5.78
C GLY A 47 6.41 10.63 -4.89
N ASP A 48 5.54 11.48 -5.43
CA ASP A 48 4.69 12.32 -4.59
C ASP A 48 3.55 11.46 -4.06
N PHE A 49 3.60 11.19 -2.75
CA PHE A 49 2.61 10.39 -2.02
C PHE A 49 1.87 11.23 -0.98
N THR A 50 1.78 12.56 -1.17
CA THR A 50 1.18 13.47 -0.19
C THR A 50 -0.25 13.06 0.19
N ASP A 51 -1.06 12.71 -0.80
CA ASP A 51 -2.46 12.32 -0.59
C ASP A 51 -2.57 10.95 0.09
N GLU A 52 -1.76 9.98 -0.33
CA GLU A 52 -1.72 8.64 0.25
C GLU A 52 -1.21 8.65 1.70
N LEU A 53 -0.21 9.50 2.00
CA LEU A 53 0.27 9.75 3.36
C LEU A 53 -0.86 10.33 4.23
N ALA A 54 -1.62 11.29 3.72
CA ALA A 54 -2.75 11.86 4.44
C ALA A 54 -3.84 10.81 4.75
N GLN A 55 -4.18 9.94 3.79
CA GLN A 55 -5.15 8.86 4.03
C GLN A 55 -4.60 7.78 4.98
N THR A 56 -3.32 7.43 4.84
CA THR A 56 -2.65 6.48 5.74
C THR A 56 -2.62 7.00 7.16
N ARG A 57 -2.42 8.32 7.35
CA ARG A 57 -2.52 8.96 8.66
C ARG A 57 -3.92 8.81 9.26
N ARG A 58 -4.99 8.99 8.48
CA ARG A 58 -6.36 8.75 8.96
C ARG A 58 -6.58 7.31 9.42
N LEU A 59 -6.04 6.33 8.69
CA LEU A 59 -6.10 4.92 9.09
C LEU A 59 -5.31 4.65 10.37
N LEU A 60 -4.11 5.22 10.49
CA LEU A 60 -3.28 5.10 11.69
C LEU A 60 -3.99 5.69 12.91
N ASP A 61 -4.57 6.88 12.79
CA ASP A 61 -5.28 7.54 13.88
C ASP A 61 -6.53 6.73 14.31
N ALA A 62 -7.20 6.05 13.38
CA ALA A 62 -8.34 5.17 13.68
C ALA A 62 -7.94 3.81 14.29
N THR A 63 -6.70 3.36 14.07
CA THR A 63 -6.24 2.00 14.42
C THR A 63 -5.40 1.99 15.70
N ARG A 64 -4.56 3.01 15.92
CA ARG A 64 -3.65 3.09 17.07
C ARG A 64 -4.42 3.00 18.38
N GLY A 65 -3.95 2.15 19.29
CA GLY A 65 -4.59 1.88 20.57
C GLY A 65 -5.83 0.97 20.51
N ARG A 66 -6.24 0.50 19.33
CA ARG A 66 -7.39 -0.40 19.15
C ARG A 66 -7.01 -1.74 18.52
N PHE A 67 -6.15 -1.70 17.50
CA PHE A 67 -5.72 -2.88 16.74
C PHE A 67 -4.21 -2.84 16.46
N PRO A 68 -3.60 -3.98 16.08
CA PRO A 68 -2.19 -4.01 15.70
C PRO A 68 -1.89 -3.09 14.52
N VAL A 69 -0.78 -2.37 14.62
CA VAL A 69 -0.21 -1.54 13.55
C VAL A 69 1.20 -2.04 13.28
N ILE A 70 1.47 -2.42 12.03
CA ILE A 70 2.76 -2.92 11.56
C ILE A 70 3.27 -1.98 10.47
N LEU A 71 4.50 -1.52 10.60
CA LEU A 71 5.17 -0.70 9.59
C LEU A 71 6.34 -1.52 9.04
N THR A 72 6.49 -1.55 7.72
CA THR A 72 7.64 -2.16 7.06
C THR A 72 8.56 -1.11 6.47
N THR A 73 9.83 -1.47 6.30
CA THR A 73 10.79 -0.68 5.55
C THR A 73 11.81 -1.60 4.90
N ILE A 74 12.35 -1.16 3.76
CA ILE A 74 13.48 -1.79 3.11
C ILE A 74 14.76 -1.18 3.69
N ALA A 75 15.65 -2.03 4.19
CA ALA A 75 16.95 -1.64 4.70
C ALA A 75 17.99 -2.68 4.30
N TYR A 76 19.12 -2.21 3.79
CA TYR A 76 20.29 -3.00 3.39
C TYR A 76 21.46 -2.65 4.30
N ASP A 77 22.34 -3.61 4.57
CA ASP A 77 23.58 -3.35 5.32
C ASP A 77 24.63 -2.69 4.40
N GLU A 78 24.68 -3.15 3.14
CA GLU A 78 25.49 -2.55 2.07
C GLU A 78 24.62 -2.06 0.90
N PRO A 79 23.96 -0.89 1.00
CA PRO A 79 23.00 -0.43 0.00
C PRO A 79 23.54 -0.34 -1.43
N ALA A 80 24.81 0.04 -1.60
CA ALA A 80 25.44 0.17 -2.91
C ALA A 80 25.72 -1.18 -3.61
N ARG A 81 25.62 -2.30 -2.87
CA ARG A 81 25.91 -3.65 -3.35
C ARG A 81 24.64 -4.52 -3.40
N GLU A 82 23.68 -4.24 -2.53
CA GLU A 82 22.49 -5.05 -2.30
C GLU A 82 21.20 -4.41 -2.83
N GLY A 83 21.17 -3.08 -2.93
CA GLY A 83 20.11 -2.34 -3.60
C GLY A 83 20.34 -2.43 -5.10
N GLY A 84 19.62 -3.34 -5.76
CA GLY A 84 19.76 -3.64 -7.19
C GLY A 84 19.59 -2.46 -8.15
#